data_AF-A0A933QXV1-F1
#
_entry.id   AF-A0A933QXV1-F1
#
_cell.length_a   1.000
_cell.length_b   1.000
_cell.length_c   1.000
_cell.angle_alpha   90.00
_cell.angle_beta   90.00
_cell.angle_gamma   90.00
#
_symmetry.space_group_name_H-M   'P 1'
#
loop_
_entity.id
_entity.type
_entity.pdbx_description
1 polymer ?
#
loop_
_entity_poly.entity_id
_entity_poly.type
_entity_poly.pdbx_seq_one_letter_code
_entity_poly.pdbx_strand_id
1 'polypeptide(L)' 'MNWGTRMFVQPISEDQRGLVVQATAACLAHAEEIFQRSFPAIPLRFDLRGRAAGMYRVCRGTRLIRYNPHIFAKY' A
#
# COMPACT_ATOMS: atom_id res chain seq x y z
N MET A 1 -35.00 -17.66 -4.56
CA MET A 1 -34.04 -16.57 -4.79
C MET A 1 -32.88 -16.71 -3.80
N ASN A 2 -31.69 -17.09 -4.27
CA ASN A 2 -30.49 -17.18 -3.43
C ASN A 2 -29.72 -15.87 -3.56
N TRP A 3 -29.78 -15.02 -2.53
CA TRP A 3 -28.94 -13.84 -2.43
C TRP A 3 -27.55 -14.30 -2.02
N GLY A 4 -26.64 -14.43 -2.99
CA GLY A 4 -25.25 -14.78 -2.73
C GLY A 4 -24.65 -13.81 -1.71
N THR A 5 -24.25 -14.32 -0.55
CA THR A 5 -23.56 -13.56 0.48
C THR A 5 -22.30 -12.95 -0.14
N ARG A 6 -22.31 -11.64 -0.38
CA ARG A 6 -21.11 -10.91 -0.78
C ARG A 6 -20.16 -10.96 0.41
N MET A 7 -19.20 -11.89 0.40
CA MET A 7 -18.13 -11.93 1.40
C MET A 7 -17.37 -10.60 1.32
N PHE A 8 -17.61 -9.73 2.30
CA PHE A 8 -16.85 -8.50 2.45
C PHE A 8 -15.48 -8.87 2.99
N VAL A 9 -14.44 -8.71 2.16
CA VAL A 9 -13.05 -8.90 2.58
C VAL A 9 -12.72 -7.83 3.62
N GLN A 10 -12.36 -8.26 4.82
CA GLN A 10 -11.90 -7.36 5.88
C GLN A 10 -10.59 -6.70 5.45
N PRO A 11 -10.32 -5.44 5.83
CA PRO A 11 -9.02 -4.83 5.59
C PRO A 11 -7.93 -5.61 6.34
N ILE A 12 -6.68 -5.50 5.86
CA ILE A 12 -5.53 -6.10 6.55
C ILE A 12 -5.40 -5.63 8.01
N SER A 13 -4.94 -6.53 8.88
CA SER A 13 -4.66 -6.26 10.29
C SER A 13 -3.47 -5.31 10.48
N GLU A 14 -3.25 -4.82 11.71
CA GLU A 14 -2.09 -3.97 12.00
C GLU A 14 -0.76 -4.70 11.78
N ASP A 15 -0.68 -5.99 12.14
CA ASP A 15 0.52 -6.81 11.88
C ASP A 15 0.80 -6.92 10.37
N GLN A 16 -0.25 -7.18 9.58
CA GLN A 16 -0.14 -7.22 8.12
C GLN A 16 0.25 -5.85 7.54
N ARG A 17 -0.25 -4.74 8.11
CA ARG A 17 0.19 -3.40 7.74
C ARG A 17 1.67 -3.21 8.04
N GLY A 18 2.14 -3.69 9.18
CA GLY A 18 3.57 -3.72 9.54
C GLY A 18 4.43 -4.45 8.51
N LEU A 19 3.97 -5.60 8.03
CA LEU A 19 4.66 -6.35 6.96
C LEU A 19 4.71 -5.56 5.65
N VAL A 20 3.61 -4.91 5.25
CA VAL A 20 3.59 -4.08 4.04
C VAL A 20 4.54 -2.88 4.18
N VAL A 21 4.54 -2.20 5.33
CA VAL A 21 5.46 -1.09 5.61
C VAL A 21 6.92 -1.53 5.47
N GLN A 22 7.28 -2.67 6.07
CA GLN A 22 8.64 -3.22 5.97
C GLN A 22 9.02 -3.57 4.53
N ALA A 23 8.13 -4.23 3.79
CA ALA A 23 8.36 -4.58 2.39
C ALA A 23 8.52 -3.32 1.52
N THR A 24 7.73 -2.27 1.75
CA THR A 24 7.88 -1.00 1.04
C THR A 24 9.22 -0.34 1.37
N ALA A 25 9.64 -0.33 2.64
CA ALA A 25 10.93 0.24 3.04
C ALA A 25 12.11 -0.50 2.40
N ALA A 26 12.09 -1.84 2.38
CA ALA A 26 13.10 -2.65 1.72
C ALA A 26 13.16 -2.37 0.20
N CYS A 27 12.00 -2.20 -0.44
CA CYS A 27 11.93 -1.85 -1.86
C CYS A 27 12.51 -0.46 -2.15
N LEU A 28 12.22 0.53 -1.29
CA LEU A 28 12.79 1.87 -1.41
C LEU A 28 14.31 1.84 -1.23
N ALA A 29 14.83 1.15 -0.21
CA ALA A 29 16.27 0.99 0.00
C ALA A 29 16.95 0.36 -1.22
N HIS A 30 16.38 -0.71 -1.76
CA HIS A 30 16.91 -1.35 -2.97
C HIS A 30 16.88 -0.40 -4.20
N ALA A 31 15.83 0.42 -4.32
CA ALA A 31 15.79 1.43 -5.36
C ALA A 31 16.85 2.53 -5.14
N GLU A 32 17.14 2.93 -3.91
CA GLU A 32 18.22 3.88 -3.62
C GLU A 32 19.59 3.33 -4.06
N GLU A 33 19.84 2.04 -3.86
CA GLU A 33 21.02 1.34 -4.37
C GLU A 33 21.06 1.37 -5.90
N ILE A 34 19.98 1.02 -6.59
CA ILE A 34 19.95 1.01 -8.07
C ILE A 34 20.18 2.41 -8.65
N PHE A 35 19.54 3.41 -8.08
CA PHE A 35 19.58 4.78 -8.60
C PHE A 35 20.74 5.61 -8.03
N GLN A 36 21.55 5.04 -7.11
CA GLN A 36 22.68 5.70 -6.46
C GLN A 36 22.30 7.06 -5.84
N ARG A 37 21.12 7.11 -5.22
CA ARG A 37 20.59 8.32 -4.57
C ARG A 37 19.63 7.97 -3.46
N SER A 38 19.61 8.77 -2.42
CA SER A 38 18.57 8.67 -1.39
C SER A 38 17.24 9.24 -1.88
N PHE A 39 16.15 8.66 -1.40
CA PHE A 39 14.81 9.18 -1.54
C PHE A 39 14.39 9.86 -0.23
N PRO A 40 13.70 11.02 -0.31
CA PRO A 40 13.07 11.58 0.87
C PRO A 40 12.01 10.62 1.40
N ALA A 41 11.82 10.59 2.72
CA ALA A 41 10.80 9.76 3.34
C ALA A 41 9.42 9.98 2.69
N ILE A 42 8.81 8.89 2.24
CA ILE A 42 7.49 8.91 1.57
C ILE A 42 6.47 8.31 2.53
N PRO A 43 5.49 9.09 3.02
CA PRO A 43 4.46 8.56 3.90
C PRO A 43 3.64 7.46 3.21
N LEU A 44 3.23 6.47 4.00
CA LEU A 44 2.36 5.38 3.57
C LEU A 44 0.96 5.55 4.16
N ARG A 45 -0.09 5.30 3.37
CA ARG A 45 -1.48 5.24 3.86
C ARG A 45 -2.19 4.00 3.36
N PHE A 46 -3.08 3.47 4.17
CA PHE A 46 -3.88 2.28 3.87
C PHE A 46 -5.35 2.65 3.68
N ASP A 47 -5.59 3.66 2.85
CA ASP A 47 -6.90 4.30 2.66
C ASP A 47 -7.34 4.29 1.18
N LEU A 48 -6.60 3.57 0.31
CA LEU A 48 -6.95 3.47 -1.11
C LEU A 48 -8.19 2.59 -1.29
N ARG A 49 -9.11 3.06 -2.13
CA ARG A 49 -10.34 2.35 -2.49
C ARG A 49 -10.34 2.01 -3.97
N GLY A 50 -11.21 1.08 -4.38
CA GLY A 50 -11.36 0.67 -5.78
C GLY A 50 -10.57 -0.61 -6.10
N ARG A 51 -10.08 -0.73 -7.34
CA ARG A 51 -9.49 -1.97 -7.88
C ARG A 51 -7.96 -2.00 -7.92
N ALA A 52 -7.30 -0.87 -7.66
CA ALA A 52 -5.84 -0.80 -7.63
C ALA A 52 -5.31 -1.24 -6.26
N ALA A 53 -4.25 -2.08 -6.26
CA ALA A 53 -3.58 -2.53 -5.03
C ALA A 53 -2.80 -1.39 -4.36
N GLY A 54 -2.20 -0.50 -5.16
CA GLY A 54 -1.44 0.65 -4.68
C GLY A 54 -1.50 1.83 -5.63
N MET A 55 -1.07 2.99 -5.15
CA MET A 55 -0.99 4.24 -5.90
C MET A 55 0.10 5.14 -5.33
N TYR A 56 1.01 5.60 -6.18
CA TYR A 56 1.89 6.73 -5.88
C TYR A 56 1.20 8.04 -6.27
N ARG A 57 1.19 9.03 -5.37
CA ARG A 57 0.54 10.32 -5.58
C ARG A 57 1.49 11.46 -5.26
N VAL A 58 1.50 12.48 -6.12
CA VAL A 58 2.17 13.77 -5.88
C VAL A 58 1.10 14.85 -5.82
N CYS A 59 1.05 15.63 -4.73
CA CYS A 59 0.13 16.76 -4.58
C CYS A 59 0.85 17.91 -3.90
N ARG A 60 0.92 19.08 -4.57
CA ARG A 60 1.59 20.29 -4.07
C ARG A 60 2.99 20.01 -3.49
N GLY A 61 3.80 19.24 -4.21
CA GLY A 61 5.16 18.86 -3.80
C GLY A 61 5.25 17.74 -2.76
N THR A 62 4.14 17.36 -2.12
CA THR A 62 4.11 16.23 -1.18
C THR A 62 3.88 14.92 -1.92
N ARG A 63 4.71 13.92 -1.60
CA ARG A 63 4.64 12.56 -2.15
C ARG A 63 3.94 11.64 -1.16
N LEU A 64 3.20 10.66 -1.66
CA LEU A 64 2.47 9.69 -0.83
C LEU A 64 2.33 8.37 -1.58
N ILE A 65 2.52 7.25 -0.90
CA ILE A 65 2.11 5.93 -1.39
C ILE A 65 0.84 5.52 -0.64
N ARG A 66 -0.18 5.09 -1.37
CA ARG A 66 -1.45 4.61 -0.81
C ARG A 66 -1.65 3.16 -1.20
N TYR A 67 -1.98 2.30 -0.24
CA TYR A 67 -2.32 0.90 -0.45
C TYR A 67 -3.79 0.65 -0.18
N ASN A 68 -4.35 -0.33 -0.90
CA ASN A 68 -5.72 -0.77 -0.73
C ASN A 68 -5.76 -1.94 0.25
N PRO A 69 -6.23 -1.73 1.49
CA PRO A 69 -6.15 -2.75 2.52
C PRO A 69 -7.04 -3.97 2.22
N HIS A 70 -8.08 -3.82 1.41
CA HIS A 70 -8.97 -4.93 1.04
C HIS A 70 -8.44 -5.78 -0.10
N ILE A 71 -7.54 -5.25 -0.94
CA ILE A 71 -6.87 -6.05 -1.98
C ILE A 71 -5.73 -6.84 -1.35
N PHE A 72 -4.95 -6.20 -0.48
CA PHE A 72 -3.89 -6.90 0.25
C PHE A 72 -4.45 -8.02 1.13
N ALA A 73 -5.62 -7.85 1.74
CA ALA A 73 -6.22 -8.92 2.55
C ALA A 73 -6.72 -10.15 1.76
N LYS A 74 -6.66 -10.11 0.42
CA LYS A 74 -7.01 -11.27 -0.41
C LYS A 74 -5.86 -12.25 -0.62
N TYR A 75 -4.63 -11.83 -0.35
CA TYR A 75 -3.40 -12.56 -0.67
C TYR A 75 -2.50 -12.62 0.57
#